data_AF-A0A1D3DS32-F1
#
_entry.id   AF-A0A1D3DS32-F1
#
_cell.length_a   1.000
_cell.length_b   1.000
_cell.length_c   1.000
_cell.angle_alpha   90.00
_cell.angle_beta   90.00
_cell.angle_gamma   90.00
#
_symmetry.space_group_name_H-M   'P 1'
#
loop_
_entity.id
_entity.type
_entity.pdbx_description
1 polymer ?
#
loop_
_entity_poly.entity_id
_entity_poly.type
_entity_poly.pdbx_seq_one_letter_code
_entity_poly.pdbx_strand_id
1 'polypeptide(L)'
;MSHPAGRTGIAGNGAEASLGQLVASATTEMSALVHDEIALAKAQLRQDVKRGAISGMGFLAAGMVLLFSLPMLSFALAYGFRAWTGWHMSVCFLLSFAVNVVVAGLLALVGAVFAKKAKRGKGPQKTAASVKRTAAVLQNVKPHPRPGSSAVQEKAAAVARSSV
;
A
#
# COMPACT_ATOMS: atom_id res chain seq x y z
N MET A 1 69.92 25.81 9.66
CA MET A 1 68.64 26.55 9.66
C MET A 1 67.58 25.68 10.32
N SER A 2 66.62 26.29 11.01
CA SER A 2 65.71 25.66 11.97
C SER A 2 64.54 24.88 11.33
N HIS A 3 64.13 23.80 12.01
CA HIS A 3 62.74 23.28 12.03
C HIS A 3 61.96 24.06 13.13
N PRO A 4 60.61 24.10 13.20
CA PRO A 4 59.63 23.03 13.00
C PRO A 4 58.80 23.23 11.70
N ALA A 5 57.65 22.61 11.40
CA ALA A 5 56.76 21.66 12.11
C ALA A 5 56.13 20.68 11.08
N GLY A 6 55.33 19.65 11.39
CA GLY A 6 54.66 19.24 12.63
C GLY A 6 53.12 19.15 12.48
N ARG A 7 52.63 18.15 11.73
CA ARG A 7 51.20 17.76 11.71
C ARG A 7 50.97 16.26 11.47
N THR A 8 51.50 15.44 12.37
CA THR A 8 50.90 14.14 12.69
C THR A 8 49.67 14.37 13.58
N GLY A 9 48.54 13.73 13.28
CA GLY A 9 47.28 14.03 13.96
C GLY A 9 46.07 13.14 13.63
N ILE A 10 46.31 11.94 13.08
CA ILE A 10 45.29 10.90 12.87
C ILE A 10 45.75 9.57 13.49
N ALA A 11 46.12 9.64 14.75
CA ALA A 11 46.33 8.50 15.65
C ALA A 11 45.75 8.87 17.01
N GLY A 12 44.42 8.77 17.12
CA GLY A 12 43.63 9.19 18.27
C GLY A 12 42.77 8.04 18.81
N ASN A 13 43.43 7.13 19.52
CA ASN A 13 42.91 6.18 20.51
C ASN A 13 41.64 5.37 20.20
N GLY A 14 41.82 4.06 20.07
CA GLY A 14 40.78 3.06 20.38
C GLY A 14 40.52 2.97 21.89
N ALA A 15 40.02 4.05 22.48
CA ALA A 15 39.50 4.07 23.84
C ALA A 15 37.99 4.27 23.77
N GLU A 16 37.27 3.15 23.81
CA GLU A 16 35.82 3.03 24.05
C GLU A 16 35.00 4.24 23.58
N ALA A 17 34.61 4.24 22.30
CA ALA A 17 33.44 5.02 21.90
C ALA A 17 32.33 4.64 22.88
N SER A 18 31.84 5.61 23.67
CA SER A 18 30.92 5.34 24.76
C SER A 18 29.75 4.50 24.24
N LEU A 19 29.24 3.55 25.02
CA LEU A 19 28.07 2.76 24.62
C LEU A 19 26.91 3.67 24.15
N GLY A 20 26.81 4.90 24.70
CA GLY A 20 25.89 5.93 24.21
C GLY A 20 26.18 6.45 22.79
N GLN A 21 27.45 6.62 22.39
CA GLN A 21 27.81 7.01 21.02
C GLN A 21 27.62 5.88 20.01
N LEU A 22 28.01 4.64 20.34
CA LEU A 22 27.74 3.47 19.47
C LEU A 22 26.23 3.28 19.25
N VAL A 23 25.43 3.36 20.31
CA VAL A 23 23.96 3.27 20.22
C VAL A 23 23.38 4.47 19.46
N ALA A 24 23.89 5.68 19.64
CA ALA A 24 23.43 6.85 18.89
C ALA A 24 23.71 6.74 17.38
N SER A 25 24.92 6.31 16.99
CA SER A 25 25.26 6.07 15.58
C SER A 25 24.43 4.95 14.96
N ALA A 26 24.30 3.80 15.65
CA ALA A 26 23.48 2.69 15.16
C ALA A 26 21.99 3.06 15.03
N THR A 27 21.46 3.88 15.96
CA THR A 27 20.09 4.41 15.88
C THR A 27 19.92 5.38 14.71
N THR A 28 20.97 6.15 14.38
CA THR A 28 20.97 7.09 13.25
C THR A 28 20.98 6.32 11.92
N GLU A 29 21.84 5.31 11.77
CA GLU A 29 21.87 4.44 10.58
C GLU A 29 20.56 3.66 10.40
N MET A 30 20.00 3.10 11.48
CA MET A 30 18.68 2.46 11.45
C MET A 30 17.58 3.44 11.02
N SER A 31 17.64 4.70 11.46
CA SER A 31 16.68 5.73 11.06
C SER A 31 16.80 6.12 9.59
N ALA A 32 18.02 6.13 9.04
CA ALA A 32 18.26 6.36 7.61
C ALA A 32 17.69 5.21 6.76
N LEU A 33 18.00 3.95 7.13
CA LEU A 33 17.47 2.76 6.45
C LEU A 33 15.93 2.71 6.45
N VAL A 34 15.29 3.05 7.58
CA VAL A 34 13.82 3.13 7.66
C VAL A 34 13.27 4.25 6.78
N HIS A 35 13.97 5.37 6.63
CA HIS A 35 13.54 6.46 5.74
C HIS A 35 13.59 6.02 4.28
N ASP A 36 14.64 5.33 3.87
CA ASP A 36 14.81 4.82 2.51
C ASP A 36 13.78 3.73 2.18
N GLU A 37 13.51 2.79 3.10
CA GLU A 37 12.47 1.76 2.90
C GLU A 37 11.07 2.39 2.77
N ILE A 38 10.79 3.46 3.54
CA ILE A 38 9.54 4.24 3.41
C ILE A 38 9.51 5.00 2.07
N ALA A 39 10.64 5.52 1.60
CA ALA A 39 10.74 6.20 0.31
C ALA A 39 10.50 5.21 -0.85
N LEU A 40 11.08 4.02 -0.79
CA LEU A 40 10.90 2.93 -1.74
C LEU A 40 9.44 2.45 -1.76
N ALA A 41 8.86 2.14 -0.59
CA ALA A 41 7.46 1.72 -0.47
C ALA A 41 6.49 2.80 -1.00
N LYS A 42 6.80 4.09 -0.78
CA LYS A 42 6.04 5.22 -1.34
C LYS A 42 6.18 5.33 -2.86
N ALA A 43 7.36 5.03 -3.41
CA ALA A 43 7.58 4.98 -4.86
C ALA A 43 6.82 3.81 -5.50
N GLN A 44 6.87 2.61 -4.90
CA GLN A 44 6.12 1.44 -5.35
C GLN A 44 4.61 1.69 -5.30
N LEU A 45 4.08 2.23 -4.19
CA LEU A 45 2.67 2.60 -4.06
C LEU A 45 2.23 3.61 -5.12
N ARG A 46 3.06 4.62 -5.43
CA ARG A 46 2.80 5.57 -6.53
C ARG A 46 2.80 4.87 -7.89
N GLN A 47 3.69 3.91 -8.11
CA GLN A 47 3.73 3.13 -9.35
C GLN A 47 2.50 2.23 -9.50
N ASP A 48 2.07 1.56 -8.42
CA ASP A 48 0.85 0.74 -8.39
C ASP A 48 -0.41 1.57 -8.61
N VAL A 49 -0.52 2.74 -7.97
CA VAL A 49 -1.62 3.69 -8.22
C VAL A 49 -1.61 4.17 -9.67
N LYS A 50 -0.44 4.48 -10.26
CA LYS A 50 -0.32 4.89 -11.67
C LYS A 50 -0.74 3.76 -12.62
N ARG A 51 -0.29 2.52 -12.37
CA ARG A 51 -0.68 1.32 -13.15
C ARG A 51 -2.18 1.04 -13.03
N GLY A 52 -2.74 1.16 -11.83
CA GLY A 52 -4.17 1.02 -11.57
C GLY A 52 -5.01 2.10 -12.25
N ALA A 53 -4.54 3.35 -12.25
CA ALA A 53 -5.23 4.46 -12.92
C ALA A 53 -5.23 4.31 -14.45
N ILE A 54 -4.11 3.94 -15.06
CA ILE A 54 -4.00 3.72 -16.52
C ILE A 54 -4.90 2.55 -16.95
N SER A 55 -4.83 1.43 -16.25
CA SER A 55 -5.68 0.25 -16.57
C SER A 55 -7.17 0.51 -16.29
N GLY A 56 -7.50 1.26 -15.22
CA GLY A 56 -8.86 1.70 -14.94
C GLY A 56 -9.44 2.60 -16.03
N MET A 57 -8.68 3.59 -16.50
CA MET A 57 -9.10 4.46 -17.60
C MET A 57 -9.27 3.69 -18.91
N GLY A 58 -8.35 2.78 -19.24
CA GLY A 58 -8.47 1.90 -20.40
C GLY A 58 -9.72 1.00 -20.33
N PHE A 59 -10.04 0.45 -19.16
CA PHE A 59 -11.23 -0.38 -18.96
C PHE A 59 -12.54 0.43 -19.09
N LEU A 60 -12.58 1.67 -18.57
CA LEU A 60 -13.72 2.57 -18.75
C LEU A 60 -13.91 2.97 -20.21
N ALA A 61 -12.82 3.30 -20.92
CA ALA A 61 -12.86 3.62 -22.35
C ALA A 61 -13.34 2.43 -23.19
N ALA A 62 -12.81 1.22 -22.93
CA ALA A 62 -13.25 -0.01 -23.59
C ALA A 62 -14.74 -0.30 -23.32
N GLY A 63 -15.20 -0.13 -22.07
CA GLY A 63 -16.61 -0.27 -21.71
C GLY A 63 -17.51 0.74 -22.44
N MET A 64 -17.07 1.98 -22.59
CA MET A 64 -17.79 3.02 -23.33
C MET A 64 -17.88 2.68 -24.83
N VAL A 65 -16.78 2.25 -25.46
CA VAL A 65 -16.76 1.81 -26.86
C VAL A 65 -17.68 0.61 -27.07
N LEU A 66 -17.68 -0.36 -26.15
CA LEU A 66 -18.59 -1.51 -26.21
C LEU A 66 -20.06 -1.07 -26.13
N LEU A 67 -20.39 -0.15 -25.22
CA LEU A 67 -21.73 0.40 -25.02
C LEU A 67 -22.25 1.15 -26.26
N PHE A 68 -21.40 1.98 -26.88
CA PHE A 68 -21.75 2.67 -28.14
C PHE A 68 -21.81 1.73 -29.36
N SER A 69 -21.12 0.59 -29.31
CA SER A 69 -21.14 -0.42 -30.39
C SER A 69 -22.37 -1.35 -30.33
N LEU A 70 -22.97 -1.56 -29.16
CA LEU A 70 -24.18 -2.40 -28.96
C LEU A 70 -25.33 -2.18 -29.98
N PRO A 71 -25.76 -0.95 -30.32
CA PRO A 71 -26.79 -0.77 -31.35
C PRO A 71 -26.32 -1.30 -32.72
N MET A 72 -25.09 -1.02 -33.13
CA MET A 72 -24.54 -1.48 -34.41
C MET A 72 -24.38 -3.01 -34.46
N LEU A 73 -23.93 -3.61 -33.36
CA LEU A 73 -23.89 -5.07 -33.19
C LEU A 73 -25.29 -5.70 -33.25
N SER A 74 -26.29 -5.03 -32.69
CA SER A 74 -27.69 -5.47 -32.74
C SER A 74 -28.26 -5.43 -34.17
N PHE A 75 -27.94 -4.39 -34.96
CA PHE A 75 -28.27 -4.36 -36.39
C PHE A 75 -27.58 -5.50 -37.15
N ALA A 76 -26.28 -5.71 -36.95
CA ALA A 76 -25.52 -6.78 -37.62
C ALA A 76 -26.10 -8.18 -37.33
N LEU A 77 -26.43 -8.47 -36.06
CA LEU A 77 -27.07 -9.73 -35.66
C LEU A 77 -28.48 -9.86 -36.25
N ALA A 78 -29.28 -8.78 -36.27
CA ALA A 78 -30.64 -8.82 -36.79
C ALA A 78 -30.67 -9.13 -38.29
N TYR A 79 -29.76 -8.53 -39.07
CA TYR A 79 -29.57 -8.86 -40.48
C TYR A 79 -29.03 -10.29 -40.68
N GLY A 80 -28.11 -10.75 -39.83
CA GLY A 80 -27.62 -12.14 -39.84
C GLY A 80 -28.75 -13.17 -39.62
N PHE A 81 -29.57 -12.99 -38.59
CA PHE A 81 -30.73 -13.86 -38.33
C PHE A 81 -31.79 -13.76 -39.43
N ARG A 82 -32.04 -12.57 -39.99
CA ARG A 82 -32.95 -12.40 -41.14
C ARG A 82 -32.45 -13.17 -42.36
N ALA A 83 -31.14 -13.12 -42.65
CA ALA A 83 -30.54 -13.82 -43.78
C ALA A 83 -30.57 -15.35 -43.62
N TRP A 84 -30.43 -15.86 -42.38
CA TRP A 84 -30.44 -17.31 -42.13
C TRP A 84 -31.86 -17.89 -42.07
N THR A 85 -32.80 -17.21 -41.41
CA THR A 85 -34.12 -17.80 -41.07
C THR A 85 -35.29 -17.20 -41.85
N GLY A 86 -35.10 -16.09 -42.56
CA GLY A 86 -36.18 -15.37 -43.28
C GLY A 86 -37.25 -14.73 -42.38
N TRP A 87 -37.13 -14.85 -41.06
CA TRP A 87 -38.11 -14.40 -40.06
C TRP A 87 -38.35 -12.90 -40.06
N HIS A 88 -39.55 -12.49 -39.60
CA HIS A 88 -39.94 -11.08 -39.53
C HIS A 88 -38.93 -10.23 -38.74
N MET A 89 -38.61 -9.03 -39.23
CA MET A 89 -37.52 -8.20 -38.70
C MET A 89 -37.63 -7.95 -37.20
N SER A 90 -38.85 -7.72 -36.67
CA SER A 90 -39.08 -7.50 -35.24
C SER A 90 -38.60 -8.68 -34.38
N VAL A 91 -38.75 -9.92 -34.85
CA VAL A 91 -38.30 -11.13 -34.15
C VAL A 91 -36.77 -11.21 -34.17
N CYS A 92 -36.14 -10.89 -35.32
CA CYS A 92 -34.68 -10.87 -35.44
C CYS A 92 -34.04 -9.81 -34.53
N PHE A 93 -34.64 -8.62 -34.38
CA PHE A 93 -34.18 -7.60 -33.44
C PHE A 93 -34.35 -8.05 -31.98
N LEU A 94 -35.50 -8.63 -31.62
CA LEU A 94 -35.74 -9.12 -30.26
C LEU A 94 -34.75 -10.23 -29.87
N LEU A 95 -34.46 -11.15 -30.79
CA LEU A 95 -33.48 -12.21 -30.60
C LEU A 95 -32.05 -11.66 -30.49
N SER A 96 -31.70 -10.67 -31.31
CA SER A 96 -30.40 -9.98 -31.25
C SER A 96 -30.21 -9.25 -29.91
N PHE A 97 -31.25 -8.59 -29.40
CA PHE A 97 -31.24 -7.99 -28.08
C PHE A 97 -31.06 -9.05 -26.99
N ALA A 98 -31.81 -10.16 -27.04
CA ALA A 98 -31.68 -11.27 -26.09
C ALA A 98 -30.26 -11.86 -26.07
N VAL A 99 -29.63 -12.06 -27.23
CA VAL A 99 -28.22 -12.51 -27.34
C VAL A 99 -27.27 -11.51 -26.68
N ASN A 100 -27.42 -10.20 -26.95
CA ASN A 100 -26.60 -9.17 -26.30
C ASN A 100 -26.78 -9.15 -24.78
N VAL A 101 -28.00 -9.32 -24.27
CA VAL A 101 -28.29 -9.40 -22.83
C VAL A 101 -27.64 -10.64 -22.20
N VAL A 102 -27.69 -11.81 -22.86
CA VAL A 102 -27.00 -13.02 -22.38
C VAL A 102 -25.49 -12.83 -22.35
N VAL A 103 -24.89 -12.27 -23.40
CA VAL A 103 -23.44 -11.98 -23.44
C VAL A 103 -23.05 -10.98 -22.35
N ALA A 104 -23.81 -9.89 -22.16
CA ALA A 104 -23.58 -8.93 -21.09
C ALA A 104 -23.69 -9.58 -19.69
N GLY A 105 -24.67 -10.47 -19.49
CA GLY A 105 -24.82 -11.25 -18.25
C GLY A 105 -23.61 -12.16 -17.99
N LEU A 106 -23.10 -12.86 -19.00
CA LEU A 106 -21.88 -13.67 -18.90
C LEU A 106 -20.65 -12.81 -18.56
N LEU A 107 -20.46 -11.68 -19.25
CA LEU A 107 -19.36 -10.74 -18.94
C LEU A 107 -19.46 -10.19 -17.52
N ALA A 108 -20.66 -9.84 -17.05
CA ALA A 108 -20.90 -9.37 -15.68
C ALA A 108 -20.61 -10.48 -14.65
N LEU A 109 -20.99 -11.73 -14.91
CA LEU A 109 -20.66 -12.87 -14.05
C LEU A 109 -19.16 -13.13 -13.98
N VAL A 110 -18.46 -13.12 -15.12
CA VAL A 110 -16.99 -13.25 -15.18
C VAL A 110 -16.33 -12.10 -14.40
N GLY A 111 -16.70 -10.85 -14.67
CA GLY A 111 -16.22 -9.67 -13.94
C GLY A 111 -16.47 -9.78 -12.43
N ALA A 112 -17.64 -10.26 -12.02
CA ALA A 112 -17.97 -10.50 -10.61
C ALA A 112 -17.14 -11.64 -9.98
N VAL A 113 -16.83 -12.71 -10.71
CA VAL A 113 -15.95 -13.79 -10.24
C VAL A 113 -14.50 -13.29 -10.08
N PHE A 114 -13.97 -12.54 -11.05
CA PHE A 114 -12.65 -11.91 -10.94
C PHE A 114 -12.59 -10.91 -9.80
N ALA A 115 -13.60 -10.05 -9.65
CA ALA A 115 -13.70 -9.11 -8.52
C ALA A 115 -13.83 -9.84 -7.17
N LYS A 116 -14.58 -10.95 -7.08
CA LYS A 116 -14.64 -11.80 -5.89
C LYS A 116 -13.28 -12.45 -5.59
N LYS A 117 -12.52 -12.89 -6.61
CA LYS A 117 -11.16 -13.45 -6.45
C LYS A 117 -10.19 -12.39 -5.93
N ALA A 118 -10.21 -11.18 -6.50
CA ALA A 118 -9.44 -10.04 -6.01
C ALA A 118 -9.80 -9.66 -4.56
N LYS A 119 -11.09 -9.60 -4.20
CA LYS A 119 -11.55 -9.33 -2.82
C LYS A 119 -11.22 -10.47 -1.83
N ARG A 120 -11.17 -11.73 -2.28
CA ARG A 120 -10.71 -12.88 -1.48
C ARG A 120 -9.20 -12.84 -1.24
N GLY A 121 -8.43 -12.19 -2.12
CA GLY A 121 -7.07 -11.71 -1.86
C GLY A 121 -7.06 -10.60 -0.81
N LYS A 122 -7.37 -10.94 0.45
CA LYS A 122 -7.56 -10.02 1.59
C LYS A 122 -6.30 -9.24 2.02
N GLY A 123 -5.23 -9.19 1.22
CA GLY A 123 -3.97 -8.51 1.54
C GLY A 123 -4.15 -7.02 1.86
N PRO A 124 -4.56 -6.17 0.89
CA PRO A 124 -4.62 -4.72 1.09
C PRO A 124 -5.56 -4.30 2.21
N GLN A 125 -6.73 -4.96 2.30
CA GLN A 125 -7.79 -4.57 3.24
C GLN A 125 -7.53 -5.07 4.68
N LYS A 126 -6.89 -6.23 4.87
CA LYS A 126 -6.41 -6.66 6.20
C LYS A 126 -5.29 -5.75 6.69
N THR A 127 -4.31 -5.42 5.86
CA THR A 127 -3.21 -4.54 6.25
C THR A 127 -3.73 -3.16 6.66
N ALA A 128 -4.62 -2.55 5.86
CA ALA A 128 -5.24 -1.28 6.22
C ALA A 128 -6.06 -1.35 7.53
N ALA A 129 -6.77 -2.46 7.79
CA ALA A 129 -7.51 -2.66 9.03
C ALA A 129 -6.59 -2.89 10.25
N SER A 130 -5.50 -3.65 10.10
CA SER A 130 -4.51 -3.87 11.16
C SER A 130 -3.79 -2.57 11.52
N VAL A 131 -3.34 -1.78 10.54
CA VAL A 131 -2.69 -0.47 10.81
C VAL A 131 -3.65 0.47 11.57
N LYS A 132 -4.93 0.52 11.18
CA LYS A 132 -5.95 1.29 11.90
C LYS A 132 -6.17 0.77 13.33
N ARG A 133 -6.16 -0.55 13.56
CA ARG A 133 -6.26 -1.13 14.91
C ARG A 133 -5.03 -0.83 15.76
N THR A 134 -3.82 -0.95 15.21
CA THR A 134 -2.58 -0.60 15.94
C THR A 134 -2.57 0.88 16.32
N ALA A 135 -2.97 1.77 15.40
CA ALA A 135 -3.13 3.19 15.71
C ALA A 135 -4.23 3.46 16.77
N ALA A 136 -5.32 2.69 16.75
CA ALA A 136 -6.39 2.77 17.77
C ALA A 136 -5.95 2.27 19.15
N VAL A 137 -5.07 1.26 19.22
CA VAL A 137 -4.48 0.83 20.49
C VAL A 137 -3.48 1.86 20.99
N LEU A 138 -2.56 2.33 20.15
CA LEU A 138 -1.51 3.29 20.54
C LEU A 138 -2.06 4.64 21.00
N GLN A 139 -3.12 5.18 20.37
CA GLN A 139 -3.75 6.42 20.85
C GLN A 139 -4.50 6.27 22.17
N ASN A 140 -4.88 5.03 22.54
CA ASN A 140 -5.59 4.73 23.78
C ASN A 140 -4.63 4.40 24.94
N VAL A 141 -3.35 4.19 24.66
CA VAL A 141 -2.29 4.13 25.67
C VAL A 141 -1.89 5.56 26.03
N LYS A 142 -2.54 6.14 27.04
CA LYS A 142 -2.11 7.41 27.62
C LYS A 142 -0.66 7.25 28.14
N PRO A 143 0.29 8.14 27.78
CA PRO A 143 1.65 8.07 28.30
C PRO A 143 1.61 8.10 29.81
N HIS A 144 1.98 6.99 30.46
CA HIS A 144 2.03 6.93 31.91
C HIS A 144 3.20 7.82 32.35
N PRO A 145 2.95 8.87 33.15
CA PRO A 145 4.04 9.64 33.74
C PRO A 145 4.82 8.67 34.62
N ARG A 146 6.10 8.46 34.31
CA ARG A 146 7.00 7.67 35.16
C ARG A 146 6.99 8.33 36.54
N PRO A 147 6.47 7.68 37.62
CA PRO A 147 6.54 8.28 38.95
C PRO A 147 8.00 8.54 39.30
N GLY A 148 8.24 9.72 39.87
CA GLY A 148 9.47 10.50 39.69
C GLY A 148 10.80 9.73 39.77
N SER A 149 11.75 10.16 38.93
CA SER A 149 13.17 9.88 39.10
C SER A 149 13.65 10.17 40.54
N SER A 150 13.01 11.13 41.21
CA SER A 150 13.19 11.47 42.62
C SER A 150 12.89 10.31 43.58
N ALA A 151 11.83 9.52 43.38
CA ALA A 151 11.48 8.42 44.30
C ALA A 151 12.48 7.26 44.25
N VAL A 152 13.06 6.99 43.08
CA VAL A 152 14.14 6.00 42.92
C VAL A 152 15.46 6.52 43.50
N GLN A 153 15.73 7.82 43.34
CA GLN A 153 16.91 8.48 43.89
C GLN A 153 16.87 8.60 45.42
N GLU A 154 15.70 8.87 46.00
CA GLU A 154 15.48 8.90 47.45
C GLU A 154 15.65 7.51 48.08
N LYS A 155 15.11 6.46 47.44
CA LYS A 155 15.31 5.07 47.91
C LYS A 155 16.77 4.62 47.84
N ALA A 156 17.52 5.06 46.82
CA ALA A 156 18.96 4.81 46.71
C ALA A 156 19.77 5.58 47.77
N ALA A 157 19.42 6.86 48.02
CA ALA A 157 20.08 7.68 49.04
C ALA A 157 19.80 7.19 50.47
N ALA A 158 18.63 6.61 50.74
CA ALA A 158 18.30 6.00 52.03
C ALA A 158 19.13 4.72 52.28
N VAL A 159 19.30 3.86 51.27
CA VAL A 159 20.12 2.64 51.38
C VAL A 159 21.59 2.97 51.66
N ALA A 160 22.14 4.00 51.02
CA ALA A 160 23.53 4.42 51.23
C ALA A 160 23.84 5.03 52.61
N ARG A 161 22.82 5.38 53.41
CA ARG A 161 22.98 5.92 54.78
C ARG A 161 22.82 4.87 55.88
N SER A 162 22.45 3.64 55.53
CA SER A 162 22.20 2.55 56.50
C SER A 162 23.38 1.56 56.60
N SER A 163 24.53 1.87 55.99
CA SER A 163 25.71 1.00 55.89
C SER A 163 26.98 1.69 56.42
N VAL A 164 26.83 2.46 57.51
CA VAL A 164 27.91 3.03 58.35
C VAL A 164 27.64 2.58 59.78
#